data_AF-A0AAE1A6K1-F1
#
_entry.id   AF-A0AAE1A6K1-F1
#
_cell.length_a   1.000
_cell.length_b   1.000
_cell.length_c   1.000
_cell.angle_alpha   90.00
_cell.angle_beta   90.00
_cell.angle_gamma   90.00
#
_symmetry.space_group_name_H-M   'P 1'
#
loop_
_entity.id
_entity.type
_entity.pdbx_description
1 polymer ?
#
loop_
_entity_poly.entity_id
_entity_poly.type
_entity_poly.pdbx_seq_one_letter_code
_entity_poly.pdbx_strand_id
1 'polypeptide(L)'
;MACRTSHGIKLGMSKYSEFAIYGKTCHGIKLGVSKYSKVAMVCRISHGIKLGVYKHRKFTMDGRTSHGIKLGVSKYRKITMDGRTSHGIKLGVSKYSKFTMDGRTSHGIKLGVSKYSKVNMNGS
;
A
#
# COMPACT_ATOMS: atom_id res chain seq x y z
N MET A 1 -4.11 15.46 -11.24
CA MET A 1 -3.67 14.58 -12.35
C MET A 1 -4.55 13.32 -12.37
N ALA A 2 -5.33 13.16 -13.44
CA ALA A 2 -6.07 11.93 -13.72
C ALA A 2 -5.18 11.04 -14.61
N CYS A 3 -4.92 9.82 -14.20
CA CYS A 3 -4.10 8.88 -14.94
C CYS A 3 -4.96 7.65 -15.20
N ARG A 4 -5.38 7.39 -16.45
CA ARG A 4 -6.18 6.19 -16.75
C ARG A 4 -5.44 4.95 -16.28
N THR A 5 -4.18 4.80 -16.69
CA THR A 5 -3.35 3.67 -16.31
C THR A 5 -1.91 4.12 -16.09
N SER A 6 -1.29 3.70 -14.98
CA SER A 6 0.15 3.89 -14.74
C SER A 6 0.85 2.56 -14.50
N HIS A 7 2.02 2.41 -15.10
CA HIS A 7 2.97 1.33 -14.88
C HIS A 7 4.33 1.95 -14.60
N GLY A 8 5.16 1.32 -13.77
CA GLY A 8 6.51 1.81 -13.58
C GLY A 8 7.37 0.96 -12.65
N ILE A 9 8.66 0.99 -12.93
CA ILE A 9 9.72 0.40 -12.11
C ILE A 9 10.55 1.55 -11.53
N LYS A 10 10.89 1.47 -10.24
CA LYS A 10 11.76 2.45 -9.56
C LYS A 10 12.83 1.72 -8.76
N LEU A 11 14.07 2.15 -8.92
CA LEU A 11 15.27 1.50 -8.39
C LEU A 11 16.10 2.51 -7.59
N GLY A 12 16.63 2.11 -6.44
CA GLY A 12 17.68 2.84 -5.72
C GLY A 12 17.29 4.24 -5.24
N MET A 13 16.02 4.47 -4.91
CA MET A 13 15.53 5.80 -4.57
C MET A 13 15.72 6.09 -3.07
N SER A 14 16.34 7.22 -2.73
CA SER A 14 16.37 7.70 -1.34
C SER A 14 14.97 8.10 -0.85
N LYS A 15 14.19 8.76 -1.71
CA LYS A 15 12.79 9.14 -1.47
C LYS A 15 12.00 8.96 -2.76
N TYR A 16 10.77 8.46 -2.64
CA TYR A 16 9.84 8.39 -3.76
C TYR A 16 8.40 8.61 -3.29
N SER A 17 7.73 9.59 -3.88
CA SER A 17 6.34 9.93 -3.60
C SER A 17 5.47 9.78 -4.85
N GLU A 18 4.26 9.27 -4.65
CA GLU A 18 3.23 9.21 -5.69
C GLU A 18 1.95 9.89 -5.17
N PHE A 19 1.36 10.75 -5.98
CA PHE A 19 0.05 11.34 -5.75
C PHE A 19 -0.84 11.06 -6.96
N ALA A 20 -2.03 10.50 -6.73
CA ALA A 20 -3.02 10.24 -7.77
C ALA A 20 -4.41 10.64 -7.29
N ILE A 21 -5.11 11.47 -8.07
CA ILE A 21 -6.49 11.85 -7.75
C ILE A 21 -7.44 10.81 -8.33
N TYR A 22 -7.34 10.55 -9.63
CA TYR A 22 -8.15 9.56 -10.33
C TYR A 22 -7.27 8.57 -11.08
N GLY A 23 -7.34 7.30 -10.69
CA GLY A 23 -6.68 6.18 -11.36
C GLY A 23 -7.64 5.04 -11.66
N LYS A 24 -7.75 4.58 -12.92
CA LYS A 24 -8.40 3.28 -13.14
C LYS A 24 -7.45 2.18 -12.67
N THR A 25 -6.22 2.18 -13.17
CA THR A 25 -5.31 1.06 -12.92
C THR A 25 -3.88 1.54 -12.63
N CYS A 26 -3.28 1.05 -11.55
CA CYS A 26 -1.91 1.40 -11.19
C CYS A 26 -1.09 0.14 -10.86
N HIS A 27 -0.02 -0.10 -11.61
CA HIS A 27 0.95 -1.16 -11.36
C HIS A 27 2.31 -0.56 -11.07
N GLY A 28 3.11 -1.22 -10.24
CA GLY A 28 4.52 -0.88 -10.19
C GLY A 28 5.37 -1.69 -9.25
N ILE A 29 6.66 -1.72 -9.58
CA ILE A 29 7.71 -2.41 -8.86
C ILE A 29 8.65 -1.36 -8.27
N LYS A 30 9.03 -1.52 -7.00
CA LYS A 30 9.98 -0.64 -6.32
C LYS A 30 11.03 -1.47 -5.62
N LEU A 31 12.30 -1.22 -5.93
CA LEU A 31 13.45 -1.94 -5.39
C LEU A 31 14.38 -0.94 -4.71
N GLY A 32 14.76 -1.21 -3.46
CA GLY A 32 15.73 -0.41 -2.72
C GLY A 32 15.28 1.04 -2.53
N VAL A 33 14.15 1.24 -1.82
CA VAL A 33 13.60 2.59 -1.58
C VAL A 33 13.65 2.93 -0.10
N SER A 34 14.42 3.95 0.30
CA SER A 34 14.53 4.29 1.72
C SER A 34 13.24 4.87 2.29
N LYS A 35 12.56 5.76 1.55
CA LYS A 35 11.27 6.34 1.96
C LYS A 35 10.28 6.36 0.81
N TYR A 36 9.22 5.56 0.89
CA TYR A 36 8.12 5.56 -0.05
C TYR A 36 6.83 6.10 0.57
N SER A 37 6.22 7.08 -0.09
CA SER A 37 4.88 7.57 0.23
C SER A 37 3.95 7.50 -0.97
N LYS A 38 2.70 7.09 -0.74
CA LYS A 38 1.64 7.17 -1.74
C LYS A 38 0.38 7.75 -1.14
N VAL A 39 -0.23 8.68 -1.86
CA VAL A 39 -1.59 9.18 -1.62
C VAL A 39 -2.40 8.91 -2.88
N ALA A 40 -3.56 8.27 -2.71
CA ALA A 40 -4.48 8.00 -3.80
C ALA A 40 -5.90 8.34 -3.34
N MET A 41 -6.64 9.15 -4.11
CA MET A 41 -8.01 9.54 -3.76
C MET A 41 -9.06 8.61 -4.35
N VAL A 42 -8.95 8.26 -5.63
CA VAL A 42 -9.81 7.26 -6.26
C VAL A 42 -8.94 6.33 -7.07
N CYS A 43 -8.91 5.06 -6.69
CA CYS A 43 -8.15 4.04 -7.41
C CYS A 43 -8.97 2.76 -7.52
N ARG A 44 -9.39 2.41 -8.75
CA ARG A 44 -10.15 1.18 -8.96
C ARG A 44 -9.27 -0.04 -8.73
N ILE A 45 -8.10 -0.10 -9.36
CA ILE A 45 -7.23 -1.27 -9.30
C ILE A 45 -5.80 -0.84 -9.01
N SER A 46 -5.19 -1.42 -7.98
CA SER A 46 -3.77 -1.23 -7.71
C SER A 46 -3.03 -2.54 -7.43
N HIS A 47 -1.92 -2.76 -8.12
CA HIS A 47 -1.00 -3.86 -7.89
C HIS A 47 0.40 -3.31 -7.63
N GLY A 48 1.21 -4.04 -6.88
CA GLY A 48 2.63 -3.72 -6.89
C GLY A 48 3.48 -4.58 -5.98
N ILE A 49 4.75 -4.62 -6.34
CA ILE A 49 5.80 -5.35 -5.64
C ILE A 49 6.76 -4.32 -5.03
N LYS A 50 7.21 -4.58 -3.80
CA LYS A 50 8.17 -3.72 -3.10
C LYS A 50 9.21 -4.59 -2.41
N LEU A 51 10.47 -4.43 -2.78
CA LEU A 51 11.59 -5.16 -2.17
C LEU A 51 12.56 -4.15 -1.55
N GLY A 52 12.91 -4.34 -0.28
CA GLY A 52 13.87 -3.49 0.43
C GLY A 52 13.36 -2.05 0.58
N VAL A 53 12.32 -1.85 1.39
CA VAL A 53 11.78 -0.52 1.66
C VAL A 53 11.90 -0.18 3.14
N TYR A 54 12.73 0.80 3.50
CA TYR A 54 12.91 1.11 4.93
C TYR A 54 11.65 1.73 5.56
N LYS A 55 11.05 2.74 4.92
CA LYS A 55 9.79 3.37 5.36
C LYS A 55 8.75 3.37 4.25
N HIS A 56 7.64 2.68 4.46
CA HIS A 56 6.49 2.63 3.56
C HIS A 56 5.26 3.29 4.21
N ARG A 57 4.70 4.30 3.54
CA ARG A 57 3.45 4.96 3.93
C ARG A 57 2.48 4.96 2.75
N LYS A 58 1.23 4.55 2.97
CA LYS A 58 0.16 4.66 1.98
C LYS A 58 -1.12 5.18 2.62
N PHE A 59 -1.69 6.22 2.01
CA PHE A 59 -3.06 6.66 2.23
C PHE A 59 -3.88 6.32 0.98
N THR A 60 -5.11 5.85 1.17
CA THR A 60 -6.04 5.58 0.08
C THR A 60 -7.44 5.92 0.56
N MET A 61 -8.09 6.82 -0.17
CA MET A 61 -9.53 7.00 -0.16
C MET A 61 -10.09 6.20 -1.36
N ASP A 62 -11.34 5.74 -1.27
CA ASP A 62 -12.07 5.05 -2.35
C ASP A 62 -11.24 4.07 -3.19
N GLY A 63 -10.72 3.04 -2.52
CA GLY A 63 -9.98 1.96 -3.15
C GLY A 63 -10.88 0.76 -3.43
N ARG A 64 -11.11 0.41 -4.70
CA ARG A 64 -11.89 -0.82 -4.98
C ARG A 64 -11.05 -2.07 -4.74
N THR A 65 -9.97 -2.25 -5.48
CA THR A 65 -9.17 -3.48 -5.41
C THR A 65 -7.69 -3.17 -5.27
N SER A 66 -7.04 -3.78 -4.29
CA SER A 66 -5.60 -3.64 -4.10
C SER A 66 -4.90 -4.97 -3.78
N HIS A 67 -3.86 -5.27 -4.56
CA HIS A 67 -2.99 -6.42 -4.35
C HIS A 67 -1.54 -5.95 -4.17
N GLY A 68 -0.73 -6.73 -3.48
CA GLY A 68 0.70 -6.53 -3.58
C GLY A 68 1.56 -7.34 -2.62
N ILE A 69 2.81 -7.47 -3.02
CA ILE A 69 3.85 -8.21 -2.31
C ILE A 69 4.84 -7.22 -1.72
N LYS A 70 5.27 -7.45 -0.48
CA LYS A 70 6.29 -6.62 0.19
C LYS A 70 7.29 -7.52 0.90
N LEU A 71 8.56 -7.41 0.53
CA LEU A 71 9.65 -8.15 1.14
C LEU A 71 10.65 -7.15 1.74
N GLY A 72 11.02 -7.35 3.00
CA GLY A 72 12.01 -6.51 3.69
C GLY A 72 11.53 -5.07 3.87
N VAL A 73 10.52 -4.85 4.72
CA VAL A 73 10.01 -3.51 5.02
C VAL A 73 10.16 -3.17 6.49
N SER A 74 11.08 -2.28 6.86
CA SER A 74 11.29 -2.01 8.29
C SER A 74 10.08 -1.35 8.95
N LYS A 75 9.45 -0.37 8.29
CA LYS A 75 8.28 0.36 8.82
C LYS A 75 7.18 0.47 7.79
N TYR A 76 6.07 -0.21 8.02
CA TYR A 76 4.88 -0.19 7.17
C TYR A 76 3.71 0.53 7.86
N ARG A 77 3.15 1.53 7.19
CA ARG A 77 1.91 2.20 7.61
C ARG A 77 0.92 2.34 6.45
N LYS A 78 -0.30 1.86 6.64
CA LYS A 78 -1.39 2.04 5.67
C LYS A 78 -2.64 2.58 6.35
N ILE A 79 -3.23 3.60 5.76
CA ILE A 79 -4.57 4.10 6.07
C ILE A 79 -5.43 3.86 4.84
N THR A 80 -6.66 3.40 5.05
CA THR A 80 -7.65 3.20 3.99
C THR A 80 -9.01 3.63 4.47
N MET A 81 -9.66 4.47 3.68
CA MET A 81 -11.06 4.86 3.82
C MET A 81 -11.79 4.25 2.63
N ASP A 82 -12.97 3.67 2.86
CA ASP A 82 -13.85 3.15 1.80
C ASP A 82 -13.16 2.13 0.89
N GLY A 83 -12.50 1.16 1.53
CA GLY A 83 -11.76 0.11 0.85
C GLY A 83 -12.62 -1.13 0.60
N ARG A 84 -12.86 -1.52 -0.65
CA ARG A 84 -13.64 -2.76 -0.90
C ARG A 84 -12.80 -4.01 -0.67
N THR A 85 -11.74 -4.21 -1.45
CA THR A 85 -10.98 -5.46 -1.45
C THR A 85 -9.49 -5.19 -1.36
N SER A 86 -8.82 -5.81 -0.38
CA SER A 86 -7.36 -5.76 -0.28
C SER A 86 -6.73 -7.11 0.03
N HIS A 87 -5.74 -7.49 -0.77
CA HIS A 87 -5.00 -8.73 -0.65
C HIS A 87 -3.50 -8.43 -0.65
N GLY A 88 -2.70 -9.29 -0.04
CA GLY A 88 -1.25 -9.20 -0.23
C GLY A 88 -0.41 -9.93 0.79
N ILE A 89 0.82 -10.19 0.37
CA ILE A 89 1.83 -10.91 1.13
C ILE A 89 2.84 -9.92 1.68
N LYS A 90 3.24 -10.09 2.94
CA LYS A 90 4.30 -9.29 3.57
C LYS A 90 5.26 -10.20 4.32
N LEU A 91 6.53 -10.22 3.92
CA LEU A 91 7.58 -10.99 4.58
C LEU A 91 8.65 -10.03 5.11
N GLY A 92 9.05 -10.22 6.38
CA GLY A 92 10.09 -9.43 7.03
C GLY A 92 9.67 -7.97 7.23
N VAL A 93 8.67 -7.74 8.09
CA VAL A 93 8.21 -6.38 8.42
C VAL A 93 8.43 -6.06 9.89
N SER A 94 9.42 -5.23 10.23
CA SER A 94 9.73 -4.99 11.65
C SER A 94 8.59 -4.28 12.39
N LYS A 95 7.97 -3.27 11.78
CA LYS A 95 6.81 -2.55 12.37
C LYS A 95 5.68 -2.44 11.35
N TYR A 96 4.54 -3.04 11.67
CA TYR A 96 3.32 -3.00 10.87
C TYR A 96 2.21 -2.20 11.58
N SER A 97 1.65 -1.23 10.87
CA SER A 97 0.46 -0.48 11.29
C SER A 97 -0.53 -0.37 10.12
N LYS A 98 -1.79 -0.73 10.38
CA LYS A 98 -2.88 -0.54 9.41
C LYS A 98 -4.13 0.01 10.11
N PHE A 99 -4.67 1.08 9.56
CA PHE A 99 -5.99 1.59 9.91
C PHE A 99 -6.92 1.41 8.71
N THR A 100 -8.16 1.02 8.94
CA THR A 100 -9.19 0.93 7.91
C THR A 100 -10.52 1.39 8.45
N MET A 101 -11.15 2.32 7.74
CA MET A 101 -12.54 2.72 7.92
C MET A 101 -13.33 2.24 6.71
N ASP A 102 -14.52 1.66 6.94
CA ASP A 102 -15.44 1.20 5.90
C ASP A 102 -14.80 0.21 4.91
N GLY A 103 -14.06 -0.73 5.49
CA GLY A 103 -13.39 -1.79 4.75
C GLY A 103 -14.24 -3.04 4.62
N ARG A 104 -14.53 -3.51 3.41
CA ARG A 104 -15.32 -4.75 3.23
C ARG A 104 -14.49 -6.01 3.43
N THR A 105 -13.45 -6.21 2.61
CA THR A 105 -12.72 -7.48 2.55
C THR A 105 -11.21 -7.25 2.58
N SER A 106 -10.51 -7.91 3.51
CA SER A 106 -9.06 -7.78 3.66
C SER A 106 -8.40 -9.11 4.06
N HIS A 107 -7.74 -9.76 3.11
CA HIS A 107 -6.94 -10.97 3.35
C HIS A 107 -5.45 -10.72 3.12
N GLY A 108 -4.59 -11.55 3.69
CA GLY A 108 -3.16 -11.47 3.38
C GLY A 108 -2.25 -12.09 4.41
N ILE A 109 -1.25 -12.80 3.88
CA ILE A 109 -0.21 -13.49 4.63
C ILE A 109 0.81 -12.46 5.15
N LYS A 110 1.19 -12.60 6.42
CA LYS A 110 2.25 -11.81 7.06
C LYS A 110 3.16 -12.77 7.83
N LEU A 111 4.45 -12.77 7.50
CA LEU A 111 5.45 -13.57 8.20
C LEU A 111 6.63 -12.68 8.59
N GLY A 112 7.23 -12.95 9.76
CA GLY A 112 8.33 -12.15 10.29
C GLY A 112 7.93 -10.72 10.62
N VAL A 113 6.79 -10.53 11.31
CA VAL A 113 6.35 -9.22 11.81
C VAL A 113 6.70 -9.06 13.28
N SER A 114 7.59 -8.12 13.63
CA SER A 114 8.04 -7.96 15.03
C SER A 114 7.08 -7.13 15.88
N LYS A 115 6.47 -6.07 15.31
CA LYS A 115 5.44 -5.26 15.98
C LYS A 115 4.23 -5.11 15.07
N TYR A 116 3.05 -5.43 15.58
CA TYR A 116 1.81 -5.45 14.81
C TYR A 116 0.72 -4.62 15.47
N SER A 117 0.11 -3.72 14.68
CA SER A 117 -1.11 -3.00 15.05
C SER A 117 -2.05 -2.92 13.85
N LYS A 118 -3.32 -3.24 14.08
CA LYS A 118 -4.39 -3.12 13.09
C LYS A 118 -5.67 -2.64 13.75
N VAL A 119 -6.28 -1.60 13.20
CA VAL A 119 -7.59 -1.08 13.59
C VAL A 119 -8.51 -1.10 12.38
N ASN A 120 -9.71 -1.63 12.58
CA ASN A 120 -10.79 -1.65 11.61
C ASN A 120 -12.01 -1.00 12.28
N MET A 121 -12.62 -0.02 11.61
CA MET A 121 -13.87 0.60 12.04
C MET A 121 -14.86 0.53 10.86
N ASN A 122 -16.11 0.23 11.17
CA ASN A 122 -17.21 0.33 10.21
C ASN A 122 -18.06 1.52 10.66
N GLY A 123 -18.39 2.42 9.75
CA GLY A 123 -19.35 3.50 9.98
C GLY A 123 -20.70 2.90 10.33
N SER A 124 -21.32 3.46 11.37
CA SER A 124 -22.68 3.16 11.82
C SER A 124 -23.71 3.51 10.76
#